data_AF-A0A2D7PEF0-F1
#
_entry.id   AF-A0A2D7PEF0-F1
#
_cell.length_a   1.000
_cell.length_b   1.000
_cell.length_c   1.000
_cell.angle_alpha   90.00
_cell.angle_beta   90.00
_cell.angle_gamma   90.00
#
_symmetry.space_group_name_H-M   'P 1'
#
loop_
_entity.id
_entity.type
_entity.pdbx_description
1 polymer ?
#
loop_
_entity_poly.entity_id
_entity_poly.type
_entity_poly.pdbx_seq_one_letter_code
_entity_poly.pdbx_strand_id
1 'polypeptide(L)' 'MINDGLNLKGKLAIALNGEIVREVDNIVVTAGKGYVASRMKDASATVMSHMAIGSGTTNPAASDTAVETELGRVALTST' A
#
# COMPACT_ATOMS: atom_id res chain seq x y z
N MET A 1 -17.01 -3.87 11.42
CA MET A 1 -16.06 -3.57 10.33
C MET A 1 -15.74 -2.09 10.42
N ILE A 2 -14.45 -1.70 10.42
CA ILE A 2 -14.12 -0.28 10.32
C ILE A 2 -14.64 0.20 8.96
N ASN A 3 -15.44 1.25 9.01
CA ASN A 3 -16.33 1.61 7.91
C ASN A 3 -15.52 2.16 6.73
N ASP A 4 -15.96 1.79 5.55
CA ASP A 4 -15.39 2.07 4.23
C ASP A 4 -15.43 3.58 3.92
N GLY A 5 -14.43 4.31 4.44
CA GLY A 5 -14.30 5.77 4.24
C GLY A 5 -12.89 6.31 4.50
N LEU A 6 -11.94 5.46 4.91
CA LEU A 6 -10.56 5.88 5.07
C LEU A 6 -9.91 5.96 3.68
N ASN A 7 -9.92 7.17 3.11
CA ASN A 7 -9.14 7.51 1.91
C ASN A 7 -7.65 7.57 2.26
N LEU A 8 -7.07 6.40 2.49
CA LEU A 8 -5.65 6.26 2.78
C LEU A 8 -4.89 6.20 1.45
N LYS A 9 -4.09 7.23 1.20
CA LYS A 9 -3.13 7.27 0.10
C LYS A 9 -1.73 7.27 0.68
N GLY A 10 -0.90 6.36 0.20
CA GLY A 10 0.54 6.43 0.45
C GLY A 10 1.21 7.44 -0.48
N LYS A 11 2.51 7.63 -0.29
CA LYS A 11 3.36 8.38 -1.21
C LYS A 11 4.46 7.46 -1.72
N LEU A 12 4.71 7.50 -3.02
CA LEU A 12 5.80 6.78 -3.68
C LEU A 12 6.70 7.80 -4.35
N ALA A 13 7.95 7.88 -3.89
CA ALA A 13 9.00 8.62 -4.57
C ALA A 13 9.83 7.64 -5.41
N ILE A 14 9.97 7.93 -6.69
CA ILE A 14 10.78 7.17 -7.64
C ILE A 14 12.05 7.99 -7.86
N ALA A 15 13.19 7.39 -7.52
CA ALA A 15 14.50 7.99 -7.74
C ALA A 15 15.28 7.21 -8.80
N LEU A 16 15.98 7.93 -9.67
CA LEU A 16 16.92 7.37 -10.62
C LEU A 16 18.30 7.93 -10.30
N ASN A 17 19.29 7.05 -10.10
CA ASN A 17 20.66 7.42 -9.72
C ASN A 17 20.76 8.31 -8.47
N GLY A 18 19.84 8.14 -7.51
CA GLY A 18 19.81 8.91 -6.26
C GLY A 18 19.09 10.25 -6.35
N GLU A 19 18.55 10.62 -7.52
CA GLU A 19 17.75 11.84 -7.70
C GLU A 19 16.27 11.49 -7.87
N ILE A 20 15.40 12.17 -7.14
CA ILE A 20 13.95 11.95 -7.22
C ILE A 20 13.45 12.47 -8.57
N VAL A 21 13.07 11.53 -9.45
CA VAL A 21 12.56 11.84 -10.79
C VAL A 21 11.03 11.98 -10.80
N ARG A 22 10.33 11.37 -9.83
CA ARG A 22 8.87 11.46 -9.77
C ARG A 22 8.33 11.14 -8.38
N GLU A 23 7.33 11.90 -7.96
CA GLU A 23 6.48 11.54 -6.83
C GLU A 23 5.07 11.23 -7.32
N VAL A 24 4.51 10.11 -6.87
CA VAL A 24 3.13 9.71 -7.19
C VAL A 24 2.40 9.26 -5.93
N ASP A 25 1.09 9.44 -5.93
CA ASP A 25 0.23 8.87 -4.90
C ASP A 25 0.26 7.33 -5.02
N ASN A 26 0.47 6.64 -3.89
CA ASN A 26 0.34 5.19 -3.82
C ASN A 26 -1.07 4.81 -3.35
N ILE A 27 -1.69 3.86 -4.04
CA ILE A 27 -2.98 3.30 -3.64
C ILE A 27 -2.80 2.32 -2.48
N VAL A 28 -3.78 2.25 -1.58
CA VAL A 28 -3.80 1.28 -0.47
C VAL A 28 -4.99 0.35 -0.67
N VAL A 29 -4.70 -0.93 -0.91
CA VAL A 29 -5.72 -1.97 -1.10
C VAL A 29 -6.49 -2.24 0.21
N THR A 30 -7.65 -2.89 0.11
CA THR A 30 -8.55 -3.10 1.26
C THR A 30 -7.89 -3.88 2.40
N ALA A 31 -7.09 -4.90 2.09
CA ALA A 31 -6.29 -5.59 3.11
C ALA A 31 -5.30 -4.65 3.83
N GLY A 32 -4.67 -3.72 3.11
CA GLY A 32 -3.79 -2.70 3.68
C GLY A 32 -4.52 -1.70 4.59
N LYS A 33 -5.75 -1.29 4.22
CA LYS A 33 -6.60 -0.47 5.08
C LYS A 33 -6.97 -1.20 6.37
N GLY A 34 -7.32 -2.49 6.28
CA GLY A 34 -7.58 -3.34 7.43
C GLY A 34 -6.37 -3.49 8.36
N TYR A 35 -5.17 -3.57 7.78
CA TYR A 35 -3.91 -3.60 8.51
C TYR A 35 -3.67 -2.32 9.32
N VAL A 36 -3.81 -1.16 8.68
CA VAL A 36 -3.66 0.15 9.35
C VAL A 36 -4.71 0.32 10.45
N ALA A 37 -5.96 -0.08 10.20
CA ALA A 37 -7.01 -0.06 11.21
C ALA A 37 -6.70 -0.95 12.42
N SER A 38 -6.11 -2.14 12.20
CA SER A 38 -5.65 -3.01 13.29
C SER A 38 -4.56 -2.34 14.12
N ARG A 39 -3.63 -1.63 13.48
CA ARG A 39 -2.60 -0.83 14.15
C ARG A 39 -3.15 0.34 14.98
N MET A 40 -4.22 0.99 14.52
CA MET A 40 -4.88 2.06 15.28
C MET A 40 -5.68 1.55 16.47
N LYS A 41 -6.20 0.32 16.40
CA LYS A 41 -7.04 -0.27 17.46
C LYS A 41 -6.23 -0.99 18.54
N ASP A 42 -5.39 -1.96 18.16
CA ASP A 42 -4.80 -2.92 19.11
C ASP A 42 -3.35 -3.33 18.77
N ALA A 43 -2.68 -2.71 17.80
CA ALA A 43 -1.31 -3.04 17.35
C ALA A 43 -1.02 -4.52 17.00
N SER A 44 -2.04 -5.38 16.93
CA SER A 44 -1.90 -6.83 16.85
C SER A 44 -1.41 -7.36 15.49
N ALA A 45 -1.41 -6.53 14.44
CA ALA A 45 -0.97 -6.92 13.11
C ALA A 45 0.55 -6.71 12.92
N THR A 46 1.22 -7.68 12.29
CA THR A 46 2.66 -7.74 12.03
C THR A 46 3.11 -6.68 11.03
N VAL A 47 4.15 -5.87 11.33
CA VAL A 47 4.54 -4.68 10.52
C VAL A 47 4.52 -4.99 9.02
N MET A 48 3.92 -4.10 8.20
CA MET A 48 3.95 -4.24 6.74
C MET A 48 5.41 -4.37 6.30
N SER A 49 5.76 -5.53 5.75
CA SER A 49 7.14 -5.89 5.45
C SER A 49 7.48 -5.80 3.97
N HIS A 50 6.48 -5.59 3.10
CA HIS A 50 6.67 -5.56 1.66
C HIS A 50 5.85 -4.44 1.01
N MET A 51 6.41 -3.84 -0.04
CA MET A 51 5.70 -2.95 -0.97
C MET A 51 5.61 -3.64 -2.33
N ALA A 52 4.42 -3.63 -2.93
CA ALA A 52 4.17 -4.18 -4.26
C ALA A 52 3.87 -3.06 -5.26
N ILE A 53 4.25 -3.26 -6.52
CA ILE A 53 3.95 -2.37 -7.65
C ILE A 53 3.16 -3.18 -8.67
N GLY A 54 2.04 -2.64 -9.14
CA GLY A 54 1.19 -3.24 -10.18
C GLY A 54 0.93 -2.26 -11.32
N SER A 55 0.45 -2.80 -12.45
CA SER A 55 0.07 -2.01 -13.64
C SER A 55 -1.44 -1.92 -13.85
N GLY A 56 -2.24 -2.44 -12.92
CA GLY A 56 -3.69 -2.27 -12.97
C GLY A 56 -4.12 -0.80 -12.90
N THR A 57 -5.20 -0.49 -13.59
CA THR A 57 -5.76 0.86 -13.70
C THR A 57 -7.08 1.02 -12.95
N THR A 58 -7.60 -0.06 -12.37
CA THR A 58 -8.87 -0.03 -11.64
C THR A 58 -8.64 0.24 -10.17
N ASN A 59 -9.61 0.92 -9.55
CA ASN A 59 -9.53 1.25 -8.14
C ASN A 59 -9.71 -0.05 -7.32
N PRO A 60 -8.94 -0.27 -6.23
CA PRO A 60 -9.00 -1.52 -5.48
C PRO A 60 -10.42 -1.86 -5.04
N ALA A 61 -10.86 -3.08 -5.33
CA ALA A 61 -12.12 -3.62 -4.87
C ALA A 61 -12.06 -3.98 -3.37
N ALA A 62 -13.23 -4.17 -2.75
CA ALA A 62 -13.33 -4.55 -1.34
C ALA A 62 -12.69 -5.92 -1.05
N SER A 63 -12.60 -6.79 -2.05
CA SER A 63 -11.98 -8.12 -1.95
C SER A 63 -10.47 -8.12 -2.19
N ASP A 64 -9.87 -6.99 -2.58
CA ASP A 64 -8.48 -6.98 -3.03
C ASP A 64 -7.50 -7.14 -1.88
N THR A 65 -6.74 -8.22 -1.95
CA THR A 65 -5.63 -8.54 -1.05
C THR A 65 -4.26 -8.17 -1.64
N ALA A 66 -4.20 -7.87 -2.93
CA ALA A 66 -3.00 -7.49 -3.66
C ALA A 66 -3.29 -6.38 -4.67
N VAL A 67 -2.24 -5.74 -5.19
CA VAL A 67 -2.38 -4.80 -6.31
C VAL A 67 -2.69 -5.56 -7.59
N GLU A 68 -3.55 -5.00 -8.42
CA GLU A 68 -3.88 -5.60 -9.71
C GLU A 68 -2.68 -5.62 -10.66
N THR A 69 -2.55 -6.72 -11.41
CA THR A 69 -1.44 -6.95 -12.34
C THR A 69 -0.07 -6.63 -11.69
N GLU A 70 0.19 -7.26 -10.55
CA GLU A 70 1.41 -7.10 -9.77
C GLU A 70 2.64 -7.43 -10.62
N LEU A 71 3.52 -6.44 -10.79
CA LEU A 71 4.77 -6.55 -11.54
C LEU A 71 5.94 -6.92 -10.63
N GLY A 72 5.84 -6.65 -9.34
CA GLY A 72 6.88 -7.01 -8.38
C GLY A 72 6.56 -6.61 -6.96
N ARG A 73 7.27 -7.25 -6.02
CA ARG A 73 7.15 -7.05 -4.59
C ARG A 73 8.53 -7.04 -3.96
N VAL A 74 8.82 -5.99 -3.20
CA VAL A 74 10.12 -5.76 -2.58
C VAL A 74 9.93 -5.65 -1.08
N ALA A 75 10.84 -6.25 -0.32
CA ALA A 75 10.87 -6.12 1.13
C ALA A 75 11.22 -4.68 1.52
N LEU A 76 10.47 -4.12 2.46
CA LEU A 76 10.74 -2.80 3.02
C LEU A 76 11.99 -2.88 3.90
N THR A 77 12.96 -2.00 3.64
CA THR A 77 14.20 -1.92 4.41
C THR A 77 14.05 -1.10 5.69
N SER A 78 12.92 -0.40 5.86
CA SER A 78 12.53 0.31 7.07
C SER A 78 11.05 0.00 7.36
N THR A 79 10.76 -0.49 8.56
CA THR A 79 9.43 -0.93 9.01
C THR A 79 8.96 -0.16 10.22
#